data_AF-A0A438KAU8-F1
#
_entry.id   AF-A0A438KAU8-F1
#
_cell.length_a   1.000
_cell.length_b   1.000
_cell.length_c   1.000
_cell.angle_alpha   90.00
_cell.angle_beta   90.00
_cell.angle_gamma   90.00
#
_symmetry.space_group_name_H-M   'P 1'
#
loop_
_entity.id
_entity.type
_entity.pdbx_description
1 polymer ?
#
loop_
_entity_poly.entity_id
_entity_poly.type
_entity_poly.pdbx_seq_one_letter_code
_entity_poly.pdbx_strand_id
1 'polypeptide(L)'
;MDDSRSTPVIGKGKVVIKLTSGKVLALSDVFHVPDIHWNLVSVSLLGKAGVRILFDSDKIVLTKNDAFVGKGYCNQGLFMLNVYNIINNNASSSSAYIVDSCDIWHSRLGHVNFSNMKKMVELSLIPKLSFENHGKCDSYLE
;
A
#
# COMPACT_ATOMS: atom_id res chain seq x y z
N MET A 1 -12.18 29.35 -17.42
CA MET A 1 -13.01 28.14 -17.51
C MET A 1 -12.56 27.21 -16.42
N ASP A 2 -13.47 26.87 -15.51
CA ASP A 2 -13.24 26.04 -14.34
C ASP A 2 -13.74 24.63 -14.66
N ASP A 3 -12.82 23.70 -14.96
CA ASP A 3 -13.15 22.28 -15.15
C ASP A 3 -13.22 21.60 -13.78
N SER A 4 -14.22 21.97 -12.98
CA SER A 4 -14.52 21.33 -11.69
C SER A 4 -15.11 19.93 -11.90
N ARG A 5 -14.25 18.97 -12.25
CA ARG A 5 -14.61 17.55 -12.27
C ARG A 5 -14.58 17.00 -10.84
N SER A 6 -15.74 16.95 -10.20
CA SER A 6 -15.90 16.28 -8.90
C SER A 6 -16.14 14.78 -9.09
N THR A 7 -15.47 13.96 -8.28
CA THR A 7 -15.69 12.50 -8.21
C THR A 7 -16.40 12.14 -6.90
N PRO A 8 -17.32 11.15 -6.90
CA PRO A 8 -18.06 10.76 -5.69
C PRO A 8 -17.13 10.16 -4.62
N VAL A 9 -17.35 10.58 -3.37
CA VAL A 9 -16.78 9.92 -2.19
C VAL A 9 -17.69 8.76 -1.81
N ILE A 10 -17.18 7.53 -1.80
CA ILE A 10 -17.98 6.34 -1.47
C ILE A 10 -17.85 5.90 -0.01
N GLY A 11 -16.91 6.51 0.73
CA GLY A 11 -16.68 6.16 2.12
C GLY A 11 -15.77 7.14 2.84
N LYS A 12 -15.80 7.05 4.17
CA LYS A 12 -14.93 7.82 5.05
C LYS A 12 -14.45 6.90 6.16
N GLY A 13 -13.17 6.96 6.49
CA GLY A 13 -12.57 5.99 7.40
C GLY A 13 -11.30 6.47 8.11
N LYS A 14 -10.64 5.52 8.76
CA LYS A 14 -9.38 5.72 9.44
C LYS A 14 -8.28 4.93 8.73
N VAL A 15 -7.20 5.61 8.38
CA VAL A 15 -6.03 5.02 7.73
C VAL A 15 -4.85 5.07 8.69
N VAL A 16 -4.11 3.97 8.78
CA VAL A 16 -2.91 3.86 9.61
C VAL A 16 -1.69 3.72 8.72
N ILE A 17 -0.80 4.69 8.77
CA ILE A 17 0.40 4.80 7.94
C ILE A 17 1.62 4.46 8.79
N LYS A 18 2.37 3.42 8.43
CA LYS A 18 3.66 3.09 9.04
C LYS A 18 4.76 3.80 8.26
N LEU A 19 5.43 4.76 8.88
CA LEU A 19 6.49 5.55 8.28
C LEU A 19 7.81 4.76 8.30
N THR A 20 8.76 5.13 7.43
CA THR A 20 10.10 4.48 7.39
C THR A 20 10.91 4.71 8.67
N SER A 21 10.49 5.65 9.52
CA SER A 21 11.03 5.85 10.87
C SER A 21 10.63 4.73 11.86
N GLY A 22 9.74 3.83 11.47
CA GLY A 22 9.09 2.87 12.35
C GLY A 22 7.92 3.43 13.16
N LYS A 23 7.68 4.76 13.11
CA LYS A 23 6.53 5.40 13.76
C LYS A 23 5.25 5.14 12.97
N VAL A 24 4.12 5.18 13.68
CA VAL A 24 2.79 4.97 13.12
C VAL A 24 2.00 6.28 13.20
N LEU A 25 1.42 6.68 12.08
CA LEU A 25 0.55 7.84 11.93
C LEU A 25 -0.86 7.36 11.63
N ALA A 26 -1.81 7.69 12.51
CA ALA A 26 -3.22 7.41 12.28
C ALA A 26 -3.95 8.67 11.84
N LEU A 27 -4.61 8.61 10.69
CA LEU A 27 -5.44 9.68 10.14
C LEU A 27 -6.90 9.21 10.18
N SER A 28 -7.73 9.93 10.93
CA SER A 28 -9.18 9.76 10.92
C SER A 28 -9.78 10.58 9.79
N ASP A 29 -11.06 10.38 9.50
CA ASP A 29 -11.80 11.22 8.54
C ASP A 29 -11.24 11.24 7.10
N VAL A 30 -10.57 10.16 6.67
CA VAL A 30 -10.02 10.03 5.32
C VAL A 30 -11.10 9.59 4.35
N PHE A 31 -11.25 10.30 3.24
CA PHE A 31 -12.19 9.94 2.18
C PHE A 31 -11.67 8.80 1.30
N HIS A 32 -12.57 7.88 0.94
CA HIS A 32 -12.33 6.85 -0.06
C HIS A 32 -13.03 7.26 -1.36
N VAL A 33 -12.22 7.45 -2.40
CA VAL A 33 -12.64 7.89 -3.74
C VAL A 33 -12.01 6.94 -4.75
N PRO A 34 -12.74 5.96 -5.31
CA PRO A 34 -12.19 4.91 -6.17
C PRO A 34 -11.54 5.45 -7.44
N ASP A 35 -12.07 6.55 -7.97
CA ASP A 35 -11.60 7.17 -9.20
C ASP A 35 -10.25 7.91 -9.02
N ILE A 36 -9.80 8.11 -7.78
CA ILE A 36 -8.49 8.70 -7.49
C ILE A 36 -7.47 7.58 -7.27
N HIS A 37 -6.52 7.47 -8.21
CA HIS A 37 -5.49 6.44 -8.18
C HIS A 37 -4.38 6.64 -7.14
N TRP A 38 -4.33 7.80 -6.47
CA TRP A 38 -3.25 8.18 -5.55
C TRP A 38 -3.77 8.43 -4.14
N ASN A 39 -3.03 7.99 -3.14
CA ASN A 39 -3.34 8.31 -1.75
C ASN A 39 -2.90 9.75 -1.45
N LEU A 40 -3.87 10.67 -1.39
CA LEU A 40 -3.61 12.06 -1.04
C LEU A 40 -3.72 12.26 0.48
N VAL A 41 -2.65 12.79 1.07
CA VAL A 41 -2.64 13.16 2.49
C VAL A 41 -2.81 14.66 2.61
N SER A 42 -3.95 15.07 3.18
CA SER A 42 -4.19 16.49 3.44
C SER A 42 -3.31 17.01 4.57
N VAL A 43 -2.65 18.15 4.35
CA VAL A 43 -1.92 18.90 5.38
C VAL A 43 -2.83 19.26 6.55
N SER A 44 -4.09 19.63 6.28
CA SER A 44 -5.04 19.95 7.35
C SER A 44 -5.34 18.76 8.26
N LEU A 45 -5.29 17.55 7.70
CA LEU A 45 -5.52 16.31 8.47
C LEU A 45 -4.30 15.93 9.31
N LEU A 46 -3.09 16.13 8.77
CA LEU A 46 -1.84 16.04 9.52
C LEU A 46 -1.82 17.02 10.71
N GLY A 47 -2.25 18.27 10.48
CA GLY A 47 -2.37 19.28 11.52
C GLY A 47 -3.33 18.87 12.63
N LYS A 48 -4.52 18.35 12.29
CA LYS A 48 -5.48 17.80 13.26
C LYS A 48 -4.92 16.61 14.06
N ALA A 49 -4.03 15.81 13.45
CA ALA A 49 -3.33 14.72 14.12
C ALA A 49 -2.16 15.19 15.02
N GLY A 50 -1.93 16.51 15.12
CA GLY A 50 -0.84 17.12 15.89
C GLY A 50 0.52 16.99 15.24
N VAL A 51 0.57 16.80 13.91
CA VAL A 51 1.81 16.69 13.15
C VAL A 51 2.16 18.06 12.56
N ARG A 52 3.37 18.54 12.87
CA ARG A 52 3.97 19.71 12.26
C ARG A 52 4.84 19.30 11.07
N ILE A 53 4.68 19.99 9.95
CA ILE A 53 5.43 19.77 8.72
C ILE A 53 6.40 20.92 8.54
N LEU A 54 7.69 20.61 8.40
CA LEU A 54 8.72 21.56 7.99
C LEU A 54 9.04 21.32 6.52
N PHE A 55 8.97 22.36 5.72
CA PHE A 55 9.43 22.34 4.33
C PHE A 55 10.87 22.84 4.27
N ASP A 56 11.72 22.07 3.61
CA ASP A 56 13.11 22.40 3.35
C ASP A 56 13.40 22.10 1.88
N SER A 57 13.22 23.12 1.04
CA SER A 57 13.37 23.03 -0.42
C SER A 57 12.52 21.90 -1.02
N ASP A 58 13.16 20.82 -1.47
CA ASP A 58 12.56 19.63 -2.06
C ASP A 58 12.25 18.53 -1.03
N LYS A 59 12.33 18.83 0.27
CA LYS A 59 12.12 17.85 1.35
C LYS A 59 11.07 18.34 2.33
N ILE A 60 10.43 17.37 2.97
CA ILE A 60 9.58 17.62 4.14
C ILE A 60 10.02 16.77 5.32
N VAL A 61 9.92 17.36 6.51
CA VAL A 61 10.13 16.68 7.79
C VAL A 61 8.85 16.78 8.60
N LEU A 62 8.39 15.64 9.10
CA LEU A 62 7.21 15.53 9.95
C LEU A 62 7.68 15.37 11.39
N THR A 63 7.15 16.22 12.27
CA THR A 63 7.43 16.21 13.70
C THR A 63 6.13 16.17 14.50
N LYS A 64 6.14 15.53 15.66
CA LYS A 64 5.03 15.53 16.61
C LYS A 64 5.60 15.58 18.03
N ASN A 65 5.12 16.52 18.84
CA ASN A 65 5.69 16.81 20.16
C ASN A 65 7.21 16.99 20.10
N ASP A 66 7.67 17.76 19.11
CA ASP A 66 9.08 18.02 18.80
C ASP A 66 9.95 16.79 18.45
N ALA A 67 9.35 15.60 18.40
CA ALA A 67 10.03 14.39 17.97
C ALA A 67 9.86 14.16 16.46
N PHE A 68 10.93 13.71 15.80
CA PHE A 68 10.89 13.26 14.41
C PHE A 68 9.94 12.06 14.26
N VAL A 69 9.01 12.14 13.30
CA VAL A 69 8.10 11.04 12.97
C VAL A 69 8.25 10.55 11.54
N GLY A 70 8.68 11.38 10.60
CA GLY A 70 8.83 10.95 9.21
C GLY A 70 9.43 12.02 8.32
N LYS A 71 9.67 11.65 7.07
CA LYS A 71 10.19 12.55 6.03
C LYS A 71 9.56 12.24 4.69
N GLY A 72 9.76 13.14 3.75
CA GLY A 72 9.33 13.01 2.37
C GLY A 72 10.13 13.90 1.45
N TYR A 73 9.85 13.82 0.16
CA TYR A 73 10.52 14.59 -0.88
C TYR A 73 9.53 15.07 -1.94
N CYS A 74 9.87 16.17 -2.60
CA CYS A 74 9.10 16.72 -3.70
C CYS A 74 9.39 15.91 -4.96
N ASN A 75 8.33 15.50 -5.65
CA ASN A 75 8.38 14.88 -6.95
C ASN A 75 7.23 15.46 -7.79
N GLN A 76 7.55 16.09 -8.92
CA GLN A 76 6.57 16.66 -9.86
C GLN A 76 5.52 17.58 -9.20
N GLY A 77 5.95 18.39 -8.23
CA GLY A 77 5.06 19.35 -7.54
C GLY A 77 4.25 18.78 -6.37
N LEU A 78 4.40 17.48 -6.06
CA LEU A 78 3.79 16.84 -4.90
C LEU A 78 4.86 16.37 -3.91
N PHE A 79 4.58 16.46 -2.61
CA PHE A 79 5.44 15.90 -1.58
C PHE A 79 5.05 14.45 -1.28
N MET A 80 5.94 13.51 -1.63
CA MET A 80 5.80 12.09 -1.36
C MET A 80 6.32 11.76 0.03
N LEU A 81 5.48 11.13 0.86
CA LEU A 81 5.88 10.63 2.17
C LEU A 81 6.64 9.31 2.05
N ASN A 82 7.72 9.16 2.83
CA ASN A 82 8.41 7.88 2.95
C ASN A 82 7.63 6.96 3.88
N VAL A 83 6.92 6.00 3.28
CA VAL A 83 6.05 5.05 3.96
C VAL A 83 6.64 3.63 3.82
N TYR A 84 6.60 2.86 4.91
CA TYR A 84 6.95 1.44 4.90
C TYR A 84 5.73 0.56 4.55
N ASN A 85 4.57 0.85 5.16
CA ASN A 85 3.33 0.12 4.89
C ASN A 85 2.09 0.99 5.21
N ILE A 86 0.96 0.75 4.54
CA ILE A 86 -0.33 1.39 4.80
C ILE A 86 -1.31 0.30 5.26
N ILE A 87 -1.88 0.46 6.46
CA ILE A 87 -2.86 -0.46 7.05
C ILE A 87 -4.23 0.22 6.99
N ASN A 88 -5.12 -0.31 6.16
CA ASN A 88 -6.51 0.13 6.05
C ASN A 88 -7.37 -0.74 6.99
N ASN A 89 -7.94 -0.14 8.03
CA ASN A 89 -8.62 -0.89 9.09
C ASN A 89 -10.14 -1.03 8.86
N ASN A 90 -10.58 -0.86 7.62
CA ASN A 90 -11.97 -0.93 7.21
C ASN A 90 -12.32 -2.41 7.00
N ALA A 91 -13.07 -2.99 7.93
CA ALA A 91 -13.68 -4.30 7.78
C ALA A 91 -14.70 -4.28 6.63
N SER A 92 -14.23 -4.59 5.42
CA SER A 92 -14.97 -5.16 4.29
C SER A 92 -13.93 -5.55 3.26
N SER A 93 -13.78 -6.85 3.07
CA SER A 93 -12.76 -7.54 2.28
C SER A 93 -12.46 -6.89 0.92
N SER A 94 -11.32 -6.21 0.85
CA SER A 94 -10.31 -6.42 -0.20
C SER A 94 -9.01 -5.81 0.30
N SER A 95 -8.47 -6.39 1.38
CA SER A 95 -7.03 -6.33 1.53
C SER A 95 -6.49 -7.08 0.32
N ALA A 96 -6.02 -6.34 -0.69
CA ALA A 96 -4.93 -6.83 -1.52
C ALA A 96 -3.71 -6.95 -0.60
N TYR A 97 -3.75 -7.92 0.31
CA TYR A 97 -2.54 -8.60 0.66
C TYR A 97 -1.93 -9.02 -0.67
N ILE A 98 -0.65 -8.72 -0.87
CA ILE A 98 0.15 -9.58 -1.73
C ILE A 98 0.19 -10.92 -0.98
N VAL A 99 -0.91 -11.67 -1.03
CA VAL A 99 -0.85 -13.10 -0.90
C VAL A 99 -0.20 -13.48 -2.22
N ASP A 100 1.12 -13.63 -2.18
CA ASP A 100 1.83 -14.40 -3.18
C ASP A 100 1.22 -15.80 -3.09
N SER A 101 0.13 -16.02 -3.83
CA SER A 101 -0.54 -17.31 -3.90
C SER A 101 0.29 -18.23 -4.78
N CYS A 102 0.04 -19.52 -4.61
CA CYS A 102 0.63 -20.54 -5.46
C CYS A 102 0.33 -20.27 -6.95
N ASP A 103 -0.88 -19.83 -7.28
CA ASP A 103 -1.30 -19.54 -8.66
C ASP A 103 -0.55 -18.36 -9.29
N ILE A 104 -0.19 -17.34 -8.50
CA ILE A 104 0.58 -16.18 -8.98
C ILE A 104 2.00 -16.62 -9.35
N TRP A 105 2.64 -17.40 -8.48
CA TRP A 105 3.98 -17.94 -8.76
C TRP A 105 3.95 -18.98 -9.89
N HIS A 106 2.90 -19.78 -9.99
CA HIS A 106 2.68 -20.72 -11.08
C HIS A 106 2.63 -19.99 -12.43
N SER A 107 1.87 -18.90 -12.50
CA SER A 107 1.78 -18.06 -13.71
C SER A 107 3.11 -17.37 -14.04
N ARG A 108 3.80 -16.80 -13.04
CA ARG A 108 5.09 -16.11 -13.22
C ARG A 108 6.22 -17.02 -13.69
N LEU A 109 6.22 -18.27 -13.25
CA LEU A 109 7.23 -19.27 -13.61
C LEU A 109 6.92 -19.98 -14.93
N GLY A 110 5.84 -19.62 -15.63
CA GLY A 110 5.45 -20.21 -16.90
C GLY A 110 4.74 -21.55 -16.74
N HIS A 111 3.75 -21.61 -15.85
CA HIS A 111 2.92 -22.80 -15.59
C HIS A 111 3.69 -24.02 -15.08
N VAL A 112 4.77 -23.79 -14.33
CA VAL A 112 5.56 -24.86 -13.70
C VAL A 112 4.67 -25.71 -12.79
N ASN A 113 4.83 -27.03 -12.88
CA ASN A 113 4.08 -27.98 -12.07
C ASN A 113 4.22 -27.68 -10.56
N PHE A 114 3.12 -27.72 -9.82
CA PHE A 114 3.08 -27.48 -8.38
C PHE A 114 4.07 -28.34 -7.56
N SER A 115 4.38 -29.56 -8.03
CA SER A 115 5.39 -30.43 -7.42
C SER A 115 6.80 -29.83 -7.51
N ASN A 116 7.14 -29.19 -8.63
CA ASN A 116 8.42 -28.53 -8.82
C ASN A 116 8.47 -27.22 -8.04
N MET A 117 7.38 -26.47 -7.99
CA MET A 117 7.29 -25.29 -7.14
C MET A 117 7.46 -25.62 -5.66
N LYS A 118 6.90 -26.75 -5.17
CA LYS A 118 7.11 -27.21 -3.80
C LYS A 118 8.59 -27.47 -3.49
N LYS A 119 9.33 -28.09 -4.42
CA LYS A 119 10.79 -28.26 -4.30
C LYS A 119 11.53 -26.93 -4.28
N MET A 120 11.12 -25.96 -5.09
CA MET A 120 11.72 -24.62 -5.09
C MET A 120 11.49 -23.88 -3.76
N VAL A 121 10.33 -24.09 -3.12
CA VAL A 121 10.04 -23.60 -1.76
C VAL A 121 10.93 -24.29 -0.72
N GLU A 122 11.08 -25.62 -0.78
CA GLU A 122 11.97 -26.38 0.12
C GLU A 122 13.43 -25.94 0.00
N LEU A 123 13.88 -25.64 -1.22
CA LEU A 123 15.20 -25.09 -1.52
C LEU A 123 15.33 -23.58 -1.21
N SER A 124 14.26 -22.94 -0.69
CA SER A 124 14.22 -21.50 -0.39
C SER A 124 14.52 -20.59 -1.59
N LEU A 125 14.28 -21.05 -2.81
CA LEU A 125 14.44 -20.26 -4.04
C LEU A 125 13.27 -19.30 -4.29
N ILE A 126 12.09 -19.61 -3.72
CA ILE A 126 10.89 -18.78 -3.75
C ILE A 126 10.25 -18.72 -2.35
N PRO A 127 9.41 -17.71 -2.04
CA PRO A 127 8.79 -17.55 -0.72
C PRO A 127 7.98 -18.77 -0.28
N LYS A 128 7.70 -18.92 1.03
CA LYS A 128 6.84 -20.00 1.53
C LYS A 128 5.39 -19.80 1.05
N LEU A 129 4.89 -20.76 0.27
CA LEU A 129 3.53 -20.75 -0.29
C LEU A 129 2.66 -21.82 0.39
N SER A 130 1.37 -21.53 0.56
CA SER A 130 0.36 -22.53 0.91
C SER A 130 -0.11 -23.24 -0.36
N PHE A 131 0.12 -24.55 -0.45
CA PHE A 131 -0.35 -25.39 -1.54
C PHE A 131 -1.62 -26.09 -1.08
N GLU A 132 -2.78 -25.46 -1.23
CA GLU A 132 -4.07 -26.16 -1.10
C GLU A 132 -4.30 -27.01 -2.37
N ASN A 133 -5.29 -27.91 -2.39
CA ASN A 133 -5.46 -28.91 -3.46
C ASN A 133 -5.75 -28.27 -4.84
N HIS A 134 -4.73 -27.75 -5.52
CA HIS A 134 -4.82 -27.19 -6.85
C HIS A 134 -4.93 -28.33 -7.88
N GLY A 135 -5.98 -28.29 -8.69
CA GLY A 135 -6.15 -29.17 -9.85
C GLY A 135 -5.09 -28.92 -10.93
N LYS A 136 -5.14 -29.70 -12.02
CA LYS A 136 -4.28 -29.45 -13.18
C LYS A 136 -4.63 -28.09 -13.79
N CYS A 137 -3.61 -27.34 -14.22
CA CYS A 137 -3.80 -26.09 -14.95
C CYS A 137 -4.31 -26.40 -16.37
N ASP A 138 -5.44 -25.80 -16.78
CA ASP A 138 -6.09 -26.04 -18.07
C ASP A 138 -5.37 -25.38 -19.27
N SER A 139 -4.22 -24.74 -19.07
CA SER A 139 -3.45 -24.09 -20.15
C SER A 139 -2.57 -25.04 -20.97
N TYR A 140 -2.86 -26.34 -20.96
CA TYR A 140 -2.27 -27.34 -21.87
C TYR A 140 -3.26 -27.71 -23.00
N LEU A 141 -3.75 -26.70 -23.71
CA LEU A 141 -4.43 -26.87 -25.00
C LEU A 141 -3.86 -25.86 -26.00
N GLU A 142 -2.64 -26.13 -26.43
CA GLU A 142 -2.21 -26.06 -27.84
C GLU A 142 -1.00 -27.00 -28.04
#